data_AF-A0ABD3EPX6-F1
#
_entry.id   AF-A0ABD3EPX6-F1
#
_cell.length_a   1.000
_cell.length_b   1.000
_cell.length_c   1.000
_cell.angle_alpha   90.00
_cell.angle_beta   90.00
_cell.angle_gamma   90.00
#
_symmetry.space_group_name_H-M   'P 1'
#
loop_
_entity.id
_entity.type
_entity.pdbx_description
1 polymer ?
#
loop_
_entity_poly.entity_id
_entity_poly.type
_entity_poly.pdbx_seq_one_letter_code
_entity_poly.pdbx_strand_id
1 'polypeptide(L)'
;MGIWACVGVISPFPFYYFLWNNPQKWVDLCGPGRDPSKIMAMVSHFLKIVQFVSLFSVATLSWPPPFYFWPLFFFGQFLNFRVYKLLGEKGTYYGVRFGKTVPWVTEFPFGVINDPQYVGSIMSLVACLHWVPFTYIVLWALGYIIMIKVESNEDPSTRAKPLS
;
A
#
# COMPACT_ATOMS: atom_id res chain seq x y z
N MET A 1 12.83 21.37 -5.31
CA MET A 1 12.79 19.95 -5.72
C MET A 1 12.33 19.04 -4.57
N GLY A 2 12.90 19.13 -3.36
CA GLY A 2 12.57 18.17 -2.29
C GLY A 2 11.13 18.18 -1.75
N ILE A 3 10.48 19.35 -1.61
CA ILE A 3 9.11 19.43 -1.07
C ILE A 3 8.10 18.69 -1.97
N TRP A 4 8.22 18.84 -3.30
CA TRP A 4 7.36 18.14 -4.25
C TRP A 4 7.54 16.62 -4.18
N ALA A 5 8.77 16.15 -3.96
CA ALA A 5 9.02 14.74 -3.73
C ALA A 5 8.37 14.24 -2.42
N CYS A 6 8.37 15.03 -1.35
CA CYS A 6 7.62 14.69 -0.13
C CYS A 6 6.11 14.56 -0.39
N VAL A 7 5.52 15.52 -1.09
CA VAL A 7 4.09 15.48 -1.46
C VAL A 7 3.78 14.23 -2.28
N GLY A 8 4.59 13.94 -3.29
CA GLY A 8 4.40 12.77 -4.13
C GLY A 8 4.58 11.45 -3.39
N VAL A 9 5.56 11.36 -2.48
CA VAL A 9 5.76 10.18 -1.61
C VAL A 9 4.59 9.98 -0.64
N ILE A 10 3.91 11.03 -0.20
CA ILE A 10 2.78 10.90 0.74
C ILE A 10 1.44 10.65 -0.01
N SER A 11 1.38 10.96 -1.31
CA SER A 11 0.12 11.07 -2.07
C SER A 11 -0.90 9.92 -1.95
N PRO A 12 -0.56 8.63 -1.81
CA PRO A 12 -1.58 7.59 -1.68
C PRO A 12 -2.20 7.50 -0.29
N PHE A 13 -1.50 7.93 0.77
CA PHE A 13 -1.99 7.73 2.14
C PHE A 13 -3.26 8.52 2.45
N PRO A 14 -3.40 9.80 2.04
CA PRO A 14 -4.68 10.51 2.17
C PRO A 14 -5.82 9.79 1.44
N PHE A 15 -5.55 9.23 0.27
CA PHE A 15 -6.54 8.47 -0.50
C PHE A 15 -6.95 7.20 0.25
N TYR A 16 -5.99 6.39 0.70
CA TYR A 16 -6.27 5.17 1.48
C TYR A 16 -7.03 5.48 2.77
N TYR A 17 -6.61 6.51 3.50
CA TYR A 17 -7.29 6.97 4.70
C TYR A 17 -8.74 7.37 4.41
N PHE A 18 -8.99 8.13 3.34
CA PHE A 18 -10.34 8.52 2.95
C PHE A 18 -11.21 7.29 2.65
N LEU A 19 -10.71 6.35 1.85
CA LEU A 19 -11.43 5.13 1.48
C LEU A 19 -11.76 4.25 2.69
N TRP A 20 -10.82 4.12 3.61
CA TRP A 20 -11.01 3.32 4.82
C TRP A 20 -12.11 3.90 5.72
N ASN A 21 -12.11 5.23 5.91
CA ASN A 21 -13.05 5.92 6.80
C ASN A 21 -14.38 6.29 6.14
N ASN A 22 -14.46 6.34 4.82
CA ASN A 22 -15.67 6.70 4.06
C ASN A 22 -15.98 5.67 2.96
N PRO A 23 -16.08 4.36 3.27
CA PRO A 23 -16.20 3.34 2.24
C PRO A 23 -17.50 3.47 1.44
N GLN A 24 -18.62 3.85 2.08
CA GLN A 24 -19.88 4.04 1.37
C GLN A 24 -19.79 5.15 0.33
N LYS A 25 -19.20 6.31 0.70
CA LYS A 25 -19.02 7.43 -0.25
C LYS A 25 -18.19 7.00 -1.46
N TRP A 26 -17.17 6.17 -1.25
CA TRP A 26 -16.38 5.64 -2.36
C TRP A 26 -17.18 4.71 -3.27
N VAL A 27 -17.95 3.79 -2.67
CA VAL A 27 -18.84 2.88 -3.42
C VAL A 27 -19.86 3.69 -4.24
N ASP A 28 -20.45 4.72 -3.65
CA ASP A 28 -21.41 5.62 -4.31
C ASP A 28 -20.76 6.39 -5.46
N LEU A 29 -19.53 6.90 -5.26
CA LEU A 29 -18.75 7.59 -6.30
C LEU A 29 -18.34 6.68 -7.46
N CYS A 30 -18.09 5.40 -7.19
CA CYS A 30 -17.83 4.41 -8.24
C CYS A 30 -19.06 4.20 -9.13
N GLY A 31 -20.24 4.25 -8.53
CA GLY A 31 -21.52 4.06 -9.19
C GLY A 31 -21.89 2.58 -9.40
N PRO A 32 -23.12 2.31 -9.88
CA PRO A 32 -23.63 0.95 -10.05
C PRO A 32 -22.87 0.18 -11.13
N GLY A 33 -22.75 -1.14 -10.95
CA GLY A 33 -22.13 -2.06 -11.91
C GLY A 33 -20.59 -1.97 -12.01
N ARG A 34 -19.93 -1.11 -11.24
CA ARG A 34 -18.47 -1.02 -11.19
C ARG A 34 -17.92 -1.63 -9.90
N ASP A 35 -16.80 -2.33 -10.00
CA ASP A 35 -16.11 -2.90 -8.85
C ASP A 35 -15.28 -1.80 -8.14
N PRO A 36 -15.60 -1.43 -6.87
CA PRO A 36 -14.89 -0.37 -6.16
C PRO A 36 -13.44 -0.72 -5.80
N SER A 37 -13.12 -2.00 -5.61
CA SER A 37 -11.74 -2.49 -5.41
C SER A 37 -10.93 -2.36 -6.69
N LYS A 38 -11.54 -2.64 -7.85
CA LYS A 38 -10.87 -2.49 -9.16
C LYS A 38 -10.52 -1.03 -9.43
N ILE A 39 -11.47 -0.12 -9.19
CA ILE A 39 -11.25 1.31 -9.37
C ILE A 39 -10.19 1.81 -8.36
N MET A 40 -10.29 1.39 -7.09
CA MET A 40 -9.27 1.70 -6.09
C MET A 40 -7.90 1.21 -6.54
N ALA A 41 -7.81 -0.01 -7.09
CA ALA A 41 -6.56 -0.55 -7.61
C ALA A 41 -5.99 0.35 -8.70
N MET A 42 -6.78 0.74 -9.70
CA MET A 42 -6.31 1.63 -10.79
C MET A 42 -5.78 2.97 -10.26
N VAL A 43 -6.53 3.63 -9.37
CA VAL A 43 -6.10 4.90 -8.75
C VAL A 43 -4.84 4.69 -7.90
N SER A 44 -4.76 3.58 -7.16
CA SER A 44 -3.60 3.22 -6.35
C SER A 44 -2.36 2.99 -7.18
N HIS A 45 -2.46 2.32 -8.34
CA HIS A 45 -1.33 2.13 -9.25
C HIS A 45 -0.84 3.48 -9.80
N PHE A 46 -1.76 4.36 -10.19
CA PHE A 46 -1.40 5.71 -10.62
C PHE A 46 -0.66 6.48 -9.51
N LEU A 47 -1.21 6.50 -8.29
CA LEU A 47 -0.56 7.16 -7.14
C LEU A 47 0.77 6.50 -6.77
N LYS A 48 0.91 5.17 -6.96
CA LYS A 48 2.17 4.44 -6.76
C LYS A 48 3.23 4.84 -7.78
N ILE A 49 2.84 5.07 -9.05
CA ILE A 49 3.73 5.62 -10.08
C ILE A 49 4.19 7.01 -9.66
N VAL A 50 3.27 7.87 -9.21
CA VAL A 50 3.63 9.20 -8.68
C VAL A 50 4.61 9.08 -7.51
N GLN A 51 4.38 8.18 -6.55
CA GLN A 51 5.33 7.92 -5.46
C GLN A 51 6.72 7.50 -5.98
N PHE A 52 6.79 6.56 -6.92
CA PHE A 52 8.07 6.08 -7.46
C PHE A 52 8.81 7.16 -8.23
N VAL A 53 8.13 7.92 -9.10
CA VAL A 53 8.72 9.06 -9.82
C VAL A 53 9.24 10.10 -8.83
N SER A 54 8.48 10.38 -7.76
CA SER A 54 8.86 11.33 -6.73
C SER A 54 10.12 10.87 -5.98
N LEU A 55 10.18 9.60 -5.60
CA LEU A 55 11.34 9.01 -4.92
C LEU A 55 12.57 8.99 -5.85
N PHE A 56 12.37 8.64 -7.11
CA PHE A 56 13.44 8.58 -8.11
C PHE A 56 14.02 9.97 -8.41
N SER A 57 13.19 11.03 -8.43
CA SER A 57 13.65 12.39 -8.70
C SER A 57 14.62 12.96 -7.66
N VAL A 58 14.71 12.33 -6.49
CA VAL A 58 15.63 12.68 -5.39
C VAL A 58 16.68 11.60 -5.12
N ALA A 59 16.69 10.53 -5.92
CA ALA A 59 17.63 9.42 -5.75
C ALA A 59 18.96 9.69 -6.47
N THR A 60 20.06 9.30 -5.84
CA THR A 60 21.40 9.28 -6.45
C THR A 60 21.83 7.83 -6.62
N LEU A 61 21.62 7.29 -7.83
CA LEU A 61 21.93 5.90 -8.13
C LEU A 61 23.45 5.70 -8.30
N SER A 62 23.94 4.60 -7.72
CA SER A 62 25.32 4.18 -7.75
C SER A 62 25.40 2.66 -7.92
N TRP A 63 26.46 2.18 -8.57
CA TRP A 63 26.73 0.76 -8.75
C TRP A 63 28.11 0.40 -8.17
N PRO A 64 28.25 -0.72 -7.45
CA PRO A 64 27.21 -1.68 -7.07
C PRO A 64 26.34 -1.21 -5.88
N PRO A 65 25.10 -1.72 -5.73
CA PRO A 65 24.35 -1.55 -4.49
C PRO A 65 25.06 -2.24 -3.32
N PRO A 66 24.81 -1.80 -2.07
CA PRO A 66 25.34 -2.47 -0.89
C PRO A 66 24.77 -3.88 -0.74
N PHE A 67 25.51 -4.78 -0.10
CA PHE A 67 25.10 -6.19 0.03
C PHE A 67 23.75 -6.40 0.72
N TYR A 68 23.38 -5.53 1.67
CA TYR A 68 22.08 -5.61 2.34
C TYR A 68 20.89 -5.33 1.42
N PHE A 69 21.10 -4.66 0.28
CA PHE A 69 20.06 -4.31 -0.67
C PHE A 69 19.33 -5.56 -1.17
N TRP A 70 20.08 -6.56 -1.62
CA TRP A 70 19.55 -7.75 -2.28
C TRP A 70 18.58 -8.55 -1.39
N PRO A 71 18.96 -9.01 -0.17
CA PRO A 71 18.05 -9.78 0.65
C PRO A 71 16.83 -8.95 1.09
N LEU A 72 17.01 -7.68 1.45
CA LEU A 72 15.90 -6.83 1.89
C LEU A 72 14.91 -6.55 0.76
N PHE A 73 15.41 -6.18 -0.42
CA PHE A 73 14.56 -5.86 -1.56
C PHE A 73 13.83 -7.11 -2.07
N PHE A 74 14.55 -8.22 -2.31
CA PHE A 74 13.91 -9.43 -2.85
C PHE A 74 12.95 -10.07 -1.86
N PHE A 75 13.29 -10.13 -0.57
CA PHE A 75 12.36 -10.66 0.42
C PHE A 75 11.13 -9.74 0.59
N GLY A 76 11.33 -8.42 0.58
CA GLY A 76 10.23 -7.47 0.61
C GLY A 76 9.29 -7.60 -0.59
N GLN A 77 9.83 -7.74 -1.80
CA GLN A 77 9.04 -7.98 -3.01
C GLN A 77 8.34 -9.35 -2.98
N PHE A 78 9.02 -10.39 -2.48
CA PHE A 78 8.42 -11.71 -2.29
C PHE A 78 7.19 -11.66 -1.39
N LEU A 79 7.26 -10.95 -0.25
CA LEU A 79 6.10 -10.74 0.64
C LEU A 79 4.94 -10.05 -0.09
N ASN A 80 5.22 -8.96 -0.80
CA ASN A 80 4.20 -8.21 -1.56
C ASN A 80 3.52 -9.10 -2.62
N PHE A 81 4.30 -9.85 -3.40
CA PHE A 81 3.78 -10.77 -4.41
C PHE A 81 2.96 -11.89 -3.78
N ARG A 82 3.46 -12.49 -2.69
CA ARG A 82 2.77 -13.58 -2.00
C ARG A 82 1.43 -13.12 -1.42
N VAL A 83 1.36 -11.94 -0.82
CA VAL A 83 0.09 -11.35 -0.36
C VAL A 83 -0.89 -11.19 -1.50
N TYR A 84 -0.46 -10.59 -2.62
CA TYR A 84 -1.34 -10.39 -3.77
C TYR A 84 -1.80 -11.72 -4.38
N LYS A 85 -0.94 -12.74 -4.43
CA LYS A 85 -1.31 -14.09 -4.89
C LYS A 85 -2.37 -14.74 -4.01
N LEU A 86 -2.36 -14.49 -2.70
CA LEU A 86 -3.28 -15.10 -1.74
C LEU A 86 -4.61 -14.37 -1.63
N LEU A 87 -4.58 -13.04 -1.52
CA LEU A 87 -5.77 -12.22 -1.31
C LEU A 87 -6.41 -11.73 -2.62
N GLY A 88 -5.64 -11.71 -3.70
CA GLY A 88 -6.03 -11.10 -4.96
C GLY A 88 -6.31 -9.61 -4.83
N GLU A 89 -6.83 -9.04 -5.92
CA GLU A 89 -7.16 -7.61 -5.97
C GLU A 89 -8.20 -7.22 -4.92
N LYS A 90 -9.23 -8.04 -4.68
CA LYS A 90 -10.31 -7.73 -3.74
C LYS A 90 -9.80 -7.68 -2.30
N GLY A 91 -8.94 -8.60 -1.88
CA GLY A 91 -8.41 -8.58 -0.52
C GLY A 91 -7.34 -7.52 -0.31
N THR A 92 -6.55 -7.18 -1.34
CA THR A 92 -5.55 -6.10 -1.26
C THR A 92 -6.17 -4.70 -1.32
N TYR A 93 -7.23 -4.49 -2.09
CA TYR A 93 -7.86 -3.18 -2.29
C TYR A 93 -9.21 -3.09 -1.59
N TYR A 94 -9.19 -3.23 -0.26
CA TYR A 94 -10.28 -2.94 0.67
C TYR A 94 -11.63 -3.59 0.34
N GLY A 95 -11.65 -4.76 -0.30
CA GLY A 95 -12.88 -5.45 -0.66
C GLY A 95 -13.81 -5.65 0.55
N VAL A 96 -13.25 -6.00 1.72
CA VAL A 96 -14.01 -6.13 2.97
C VAL A 96 -14.71 -4.81 3.36
N ARG A 97 -14.01 -3.67 3.26
CA ARG A 97 -14.62 -2.34 3.53
C ARG A 97 -15.71 -2.00 2.53
N PHE A 98 -15.61 -2.47 1.30
CA PHE A 98 -16.61 -2.26 0.25
C PHE A 98 -17.73 -3.31 0.24
N GLY A 99 -17.88 -4.07 1.35
CA GLY A 99 -18.99 -5.00 1.53
C GLY A 99 -18.81 -6.35 0.84
N LYS A 100 -17.60 -6.69 0.38
CA LYS A 100 -17.30 -7.98 -0.23
C LYS A 100 -16.83 -9.00 0.80
N THR A 101 -17.20 -10.26 0.56
CA THR A 101 -16.62 -11.39 1.28
C THR A 101 -15.21 -11.68 0.72
N VAL A 102 -14.19 -11.54 1.55
CA VAL A 102 -12.80 -11.90 1.25
C VAL A 102 -12.43 -13.08 2.14
N PRO A 103 -11.81 -14.15 1.60
CA PRO A 103 -11.44 -15.31 2.41
C PRO A 103 -10.36 -14.93 3.43
N TRP A 104 -10.49 -15.48 4.64
CA TRP A 104 -9.45 -15.38 5.65
C TRP A 104 -8.30 -16.34 5.30
N VAL A 105 -7.07 -15.82 5.23
CA VAL A 105 -5.88 -16.61 4.84
C VAL A 105 -4.91 -16.67 6.00
N THR A 106 -4.45 -17.87 6.35
CA THR A 106 -3.46 -18.12 7.41
C THR A 106 -2.12 -18.61 6.86
N GLU A 107 -2.05 -18.90 5.57
CA GLU A 107 -0.82 -19.30 4.89
C GLU A 107 0.25 -18.22 5.00
N PHE A 108 1.53 -18.63 4.95
CA PHE A 108 2.63 -17.68 4.92
C PHE A 108 2.44 -16.65 3.79
N PRO A 109 2.52 -15.34 4.08
CA PRO A 109 3.07 -14.74 5.31
C PRO A 109 2.08 -14.41 6.45
N PHE A 110 0.77 -14.53 6.26
CA PHE A 110 -0.24 -14.06 7.23
C PHE A 110 -0.23 -14.78 8.58
N GLY A 111 0.14 -16.06 8.62
CA GLY A 111 0.24 -16.82 9.88
C GLY A 111 1.45 -16.47 10.77
N VAL A 112 2.35 -15.60 10.30
CA VAL A 112 3.64 -15.30 10.99
C VAL A 112 3.87 -13.80 11.13
N ILE A 113 3.50 -13.03 10.11
CA ILE A 113 3.78 -11.60 10.02
C ILE A 113 2.44 -10.86 9.96
N ASN A 114 2.24 -9.91 10.88
CA ASN A 114 1.15 -8.94 10.79
C ASN A 114 1.44 -7.98 9.63
N ASP A 115 0.41 -7.66 8.85
CA ASP A 115 0.50 -6.68 7.76
C ASP A 115 1.65 -6.94 6.76
N PRO A 116 1.77 -8.17 6.23
CA PRO A 116 2.98 -8.59 5.52
C PRO A 116 3.27 -7.80 4.24
N GLN A 117 2.25 -7.21 3.62
CA GLN A 117 2.42 -6.33 2.47
C GLN A 117 3.08 -5.01 2.84
N TYR A 118 2.66 -4.41 3.96
CA TYR A 118 3.28 -3.19 4.48
C TYR A 118 4.71 -3.47 4.96
N VAL A 119 4.94 -4.58 5.67
CA VAL A 119 6.28 -5.01 6.08
C VAL A 119 7.18 -5.19 4.85
N GLY A 120 6.73 -5.94 3.84
CA GLY A 120 7.52 -6.15 2.62
C GLY A 120 7.82 -4.85 1.86
N SER A 121 6.86 -3.93 1.84
CA SER A 121 7.05 -2.59 1.25
C SER A 121 8.07 -1.75 2.04
N ILE A 122 8.03 -1.75 3.37
CA ILE A 122 9.01 -1.05 4.22
C ILE A 122 10.40 -1.66 4.03
N MET A 123 10.54 -2.99 4.00
CA MET A 123 11.83 -3.66 3.74
C MET A 123 12.42 -3.24 2.39
N SER A 124 11.59 -3.16 1.35
CA SER A 124 12.01 -2.72 0.02
C SER A 124 12.49 -1.26 0.02
N LEU A 125 11.87 -0.39 0.83
CA LEU A 125 12.31 1.01 0.99
C LEU A 125 13.64 1.10 1.76
N VAL A 126 13.78 0.34 2.84
CA VAL A 126 15.01 0.30 3.65
C VAL A 126 16.19 -0.21 2.82
N ALA A 127 15.96 -1.16 1.90
CA ALA A 127 16.98 -1.59 0.94
C ALA A 127 17.57 -0.41 0.15
N CYS A 128 16.75 0.58 -0.20
CA CYS A 128 17.12 1.74 -1.01
C CYS A 128 17.82 2.88 -0.24
N LEU A 129 18.15 2.71 1.05
CA LEU A 129 18.79 3.75 1.88
C LEU A 129 20.10 4.31 1.30
N HIS A 130 20.82 3.51 0.52
CA HIS A 130 22.06 3.96 -0.13
C HIS A 130 21.82 4.98 -1.24
N TRP A 131 20.67 4.92 -1.91
CA TRP A 131 20.37 5.76 -3.07
C TRP A 131 19.42 6.91 -2.75
N VAL A 132 18.55 6.74 -1.75
CA VAL A 132 17.46 7.67 -1.48
C VAL A 132 17.71 8.36 -0.13
N PRO A 133 17.60 9.70 -0.06
CA PRO A 133 17.76 10.40 1.21
C PRO A 133 16.77 9.89 2.26
N PHE A 134 17.28 9.69 3.48
CA PHE A 134 16.56 9.07 4.60
C PHE A 134 15.16 9.66 4.85
N THR A 135 15.02 10.98 4.72
CA THR A 135 13.75 11.69 4.92
C THR A 135 12.61 11.11 4.09
N TYR A 136 12.83 10.78 2.81
CA TYR A 136 11.76 10.26 1.95
C TYR A 136 11.41 8.81 2.27
N ILE A 137 12.39 7.99 2.65
CA ILE A 137 12.16 6.61 3.11
C ILE A 137 11.33 6.61 4.39
N VAL A 138 11.68 7.46 5.36
CA VAL A 138 10.95 7.59 6.63
C VAL A 138 9.54 8.09 6.39
N LEU A 139 9.34 9.12 5.57
CA LEU A 139 7.99 9.63 5.28
C LEU A 139 7.10 8.56 4.65
N TRP A 140 7.62 7.77 3.71
CA TRP A 140 6.88 6.67 3.11
C TRP A 140 6.57 5.59 4.15
N ALA A 141 7.57 5.15 4.92
CA ALA A 141 7.40 4.13 5.95
C ALA A 141 6.41 4.55 7.04
N LEU A 142 6.44 5.81 7.47
CA LEU A 142 5.47 6.37 8.42
C LEU A 142 4.05 6.34 7.86
N GLY A 143 3.86 6.66 6.58
CA GLY A 143 2.56 6.52 5.93
C GLY A 143 2.03 5.08 6.01
N TYR A 144 2.88 4.07 5.80
CA TYR A 144 2.49 2.67 5.98
C TYR A 144 2.15 2.35 7.44
N ILE A 145 2.95 2.80 8.40
CA ILE A 145 2.68 2.59 9.84
C ILE A 145 1.35 3.24 10.27
N ILE A 146 1.06 4.44 9.77
CA ILE A 146 -0.22 5.12 10.02
C ILE A 146 -1.36 4.26 9.47
N MET A 147 -1.25 3.76 8.23
CA MET A 147 -2.29 2.92 7.65
C MET A 147 -2.48 1.62 8.43
N ILE A 148 -1.41 0.93 8.85
CA ILE A 148 -1.50 -0.25 9.73
C ILE A 148 -2.33 0.07 10.98
N LYS A 149 -2.05 1.21 11.64
CA LYS A 149 -2.75 1.61 12.87
C LYS A 149 -4.22 2.00 12.62
N VAL A 150 -4.51 2.62 11.47
CA VAL A 150 -5.87 2.95 11.07
C VAL A 150 -6.66 1.67 10.76
N GLU A 151 -6.01 0.70 10.11
CA GLU A 151 -6.63 -0.54 9.68
C GLU A 151 -6.81 -1.55 10.81
N SER A 152 -5.94 -1.52 11.84
CA SER A 152 -6.05 -2.40 13.00
C SER A 152 -7.32 -2.16 13.85
N ASN A 153 -7.98 -1.02 13.69
CA ASN A 153 -9.18 -0.63 14.44
C ASN A 153 -10.45 -0.72 13.58
N GLU A 154 -10.59 -1.78 12.78
CA GLU A 154 -11.77 -1.97 11.94
C GLU A 154 -13.05 -2.18 12.77
N ASP A 155 -14.07 -1.35 12.55
CA ASP A 155 -15.45 -1.62 12.96
C ASP A 155 -16.24 -2.20 11.76
N PRO A 156 -16.64 -3.49 11.81
CA PRO A 156 -17.41 -4.13 10.74
C PRO A 156 -18.76 -3.47 10.43
N SER A 157 -19.36 -2.75 11.38
CA SER A 157 -20.64 -2.05 11.18
C SER A 157 -20.54 -0.88 10.20
N THR A 158 -19.33 -0.37 9.99
CA THR A 158 -19.04 0.78 9.12
C THR A 158 -18.71 0.41 7.68
N ARG A 159 -18.76 -0.89 7.33
CA ARG A 159 -18.54 -1.38 5.96
C ARG A 159 -19.64 -0.86 5.03
N ALA A 160 -19.28 -0.59 3.78
CA ALA A 160 -20.24 -0.16 2.77
C ALA A 160 -21.21 -1.27 2.40
N LYS A 161 -22.41 -0.88 2.00
CA LYS A 161 -23.39 -1.73 1.36
C LYS A 161 -23.16 -1.66 -0.16
N PRO A 162 -22.93 -2.80 -0.84
CA PRO A 162 -22.78 -2.82 -2.29
C PRO A 162 -24.00 -2.20 -2.97
N LEU A 163 -23.78 -1.42 -4.04
CA LEU A 163 -24.86 -0.97 -4.91
C LEU A 163 -25.34 -2.18 -5.71
N SER A 164 -26.63 -2.48 -5.59
CA SER A 164 -27.33 -3.52 -6.38
C SER A 164 -27.28 -3.23 -7.87
#